data_AF-A0A2G5C1X3-F1
#
_entry.id   AF-A0A2G5C1X3-F1
#
_cell.length_a   1.000
_cell.length_b   1.000
_cell.length_c   1.000
_cell.angle_alpha   90.00
_cell.angle_beta   90.00
_cell.angle_gamma   90.00
#
_symmetry.space_group_name_H-M   'P 1'
#
loop_
_entity.id
_entity.type
_entity.pdbx_description
1 polymer ?
#
loop_
_entity_poly.entity_id
_entity_poly.type
_entity_poly.pdbx_seq_one_letter_code
_entity_poly.pdbx_strand_id
1 'polypeptide(L)'
;MRKSMEKSCDRISELPDGILDSILSLLPLNYAIRTSILSKRWTNLWKTSFSYATDLDFGKDFANAQTREQFVSTVNRYLQLHNSNEIDELKLYFHPGEDYKSDLTKWIEFAIRKEVKNLNLIFCQGIEYYTSAEHEDKKEEYKLPDVFFGCNTLISLRASHFEFIPTAEFRGFRSLVTLQLNEVNITDDVLEKILSTCPVLSNLYLRFCFSLRSIKISGPDLQLKTLSLIVTNAYEVEIFAPKLRSVHFYGDILYGYTFRNVAALEDVFISADGYEFTEPEHDFIQILSGVSHIKILTMCIGAPMDITMAEEFRPEALPVFLMNLIELQILIGGQLGEEYLGLIFGFFKHTVCPCLMRLFIDLSGPYVPIIQPYTKEAEVPFNCTFYNLRIVKINHFRGSDSEIKLVKFFLDTAFLLETLILVAAPDSFTDTVRNNIEDGFGAFHSGAFKKTTSLLRDEMLCWPKASKDAQILLFEHSGFDTTIQPFHKHVDYYLDNKCCDF
;
A
#
# COMPACT_ATOMS: atom_id res chain seq x y z
N MET A 1 -65.01 25.36 8.39
CA MET A 1 -64.23 24.43 7.54
C MET A 1 -63.03 23.93 8.34
N ARG A 2 -63.01 22.67 8.77
CA ARG A 2 -61.83 22.02 9.36
C ARG A 2 -60.96 21.52 8.21
N LYS A 3 -59.72 22.03 8.07
CA LYS A 3 -58.70 21.44 7.20
C LYS A 3 -58.30 20.08 7.78
N SER A 4 -58.48 19.00 7.02
CA SER A 4 -57.90 17.70 7.37
C SER A 4 -56.39 17.78 7.18
N MET A 5 -55.63 17.43 8.23
CA MET A 5 -54.20 17.15 8.09
C MET A 5 -54.07 15.82 7.34
N GLU A 6 -53.51 15.85 6.13
CA GLU A 6 -53.05 14.64 5.45
C GLU A 6 -52.00 13.97 6.33
N LYS A 7 -52.33 12.76 6.82
CA LYS A 7 -51.36 11.88 7.45
C LYS A 7 -50.37 11.47 6.35
N SER A 8 -49.12 11.93 6.43
CA SER A 8 -48.02 11.36 5.63
C SER A 8 -48.01 9.84 5.86
N CYS A 9 -48.42 9.05 4.88
CA CYS A 9 -48.40 7.59 4.98
C CYS A 9 -46.95 7.11 5.05
N ASP A 10 -46.64 6.34 6.09
CA ASP A 10 -45.35 5.67 6.24
C ASP A 10 -45.27 4.46 5.30
N ARG A 11 -44.88 4.74 4.06
CA ARG A 11 -44.77 3.75 2.98
C ARG A 11 -43.69 2.70 3.25
N ILE A 12 -42.71 2.99 4.10
CA ILE A 12 -41.63 2.09 4.44
C ILE A 12 -42.14 1.02 5.42
N SER A 13 -42.93 1.41 6.43
CA SER A 13 -43.58 0.46 7.33
C SER A 13 -44.66 -0.40 6.65
N GLU A 14 -45.14 -0.02 5.45
CA GLU A 14 -46.10 -0.82 4.67
C GLU A 14 -45.44 -1.93 3.83
N LEU A 15 -44.12 -1.94 3.69
CA LEU A 15 -43.40 -2.97 2.92
C LEU A 15 -43.53 -4.35 3.60
N PRO A 16 -43.57 -5.46 2.84
CA PRO A 16 -43.51 -6.82 3.38
C PRO A 16 -42.20 -7.08 4.13
N ASP A 17 -42.25 -7.95 5.14
CA ASP A 17 -41.09 -8.31 5.97
C ASP A 17 -39.88 -8.76 5.13
N GLY A 18 -40.08 -9.55 4.08
CA GLY A 18 -38.98 -10.00 3.21
C GLY A 18 -38.25 -8.86 2.47
N ILE A 19 -38.94 -7.76 2.15
CA ILE A 19 -38.29 -6.57 1.55
C ILE A 19 -37.53 -5.80 2.64
N LEU A 20 -38.13 -5.67 3.83
CA LEU A 20 -37.47 -5.01 4.96
C LEU A 20 -36.23 -5.76 5.43
N ASP A 21 -36.28 -7.09 5.44
CA ASP A 21 -35.14 -7.96 5.74
C ASP A 21 -34.04 -7.80 4.69
N SER A 22 -34.40 -7.68 3.41
CA SER A 22 -33.45 -7.39 2.34
C SER A 22 -32.79 -6.02 2.53
N ILE A 23 -33.57 -4.99 2.87
CA ILE A 23 -33.01 -3.65 3.17
C ILE A 23 -32.05 -3.73 4.36
N LEU A 24 -32.44 -4.42 5.44
CA LEU A 24 -31.62 -4.56 6.64
C LEU A 24 -30.33 -5.34 6.37
N SER A 25 -30.36 -6.36 5.51
CA SER A 25 -29.16 -7.13 5.11
C SER A 25 -28.13 -6.30 4.34
N LEU A 26 -28.55 -5.16 3.77
CA LEU A 26 -27.66 -4.25 3.04
C LEU A 26 -27.10 -3.12 3.94
N LEU A 27 -27.56 -3.02 5.18
CA LEU A 27 -27.10 -1.98 6.11
C LEU A 27 -25.95 -2.50 6.98
N PRO A 28 -24.92 -1.67 7.24
CA PRO A 28 -23.93 -2.00 8.27
C PRO A 28 -24.61 -2.18 9.62
N LEU A 29 -24.06 -3.06 10.45
CA LEU A 29 -24.70 -3.57 11.67
C LEU A 29 -25.19 -2.45 12.60
N ASN A 30 -24.38 -1.41 12.83
CA ASN A 30 -24.75 -0.27 13.65
C ASN A 30 -26.00 0.47 13.13
N TYR A 31 -26.18 0.57 11.81
CA TYR A 31 -27.37 1.18 11.20
C TYR A 31 -28.57 0.25 11.26
N ALA A 32 -28.39 -1.05 11.04
CA ALA A 32 -29.45 -2.05 11.18
C ALA A 32 -30.02 -2.04 12.61
N ILE A 33 -29.16 -2.02 13.65
CA ILE A 33 -29.59 -1.91 15.05
C ILE A 33 -30.37 -0.62 15.29
N ARG A 34 -29.92 0.51 14.74
CA ARG A 34 -30.58 1.82 14.91
C ARG A 34 -32.02 1.81 14.40
N THR A 35 -32.37 0.96 13.43
CA THR A 35 -33.77 0.83 12.97
C THR A 35 -34.72 0.36 14.07
N SER A 36 -34.21 -0.25 15.16
CA SER A 36 -35.01 -0.65 16.31
C SER A 36 -35.83 0.49 16.93
N ILE A 37 -35.39 1.74 16.79
CA ILE A 37 -36.10 2.92 17.32
C ILE A 37 -37.38 3.23 16.54
N LEU A 38 -37.51 2.72 15.31
CA LEU A 38 -38.65 3.02 14.43
C LEU A 38 -39.91 2.30 14.89
N SER A 39 -39.82 1.01 15.23
CA SER A 39 -40.91 0.26 15.85
C SER A 39 -40.47 -1.10 16.42
N LYS A 40 -41.37 -1.75 17.16
CA LYS A 40 -41.18 -3.15 17.60
C LYS A 40 -41.01 -4.13 16.44
N ARG A 41 -41.64 -3.86 15.29
CA ARG A 41 -41.51 -4.68 14.09
C ARG A 41 -40.09 -4.64 13.55
N TRP A 42 -39.53 -3.44 13.39
CA TRP A 42 -38.12 -3.26 13.01
C TRP A 42 -37.18 -3.92 14.01
N THR A 43 -37.49 -3.82 15.31
CA THR A 43 -36.72 -4.52 16.35
C THR A 43 -36.65 -6.03 16.17
N ASN A 44 -37.73 -6.66 15.69
CA ASN A 44 -37.76 -8.10 15.44
C ASN A 44 -37.11 -8.44 14.09
N LEU A 45 -37.36 -7.64 13.06
CA LEU A 45 -36.82 -7.87 11.72
C LEU A 45 -35.30 -7.81 11.70
N TRP A 46 -34.68 -6.80 12.32
CA TRP A 46 -33.22 -6.76 12.34
C TRP A 46 -32.62 -7.94 13.10
N LYS A 47 -33.28 -8.44 14.17
CA LYS A 47 -32.81 -9.65 14.87
C LYS A 47 -32.90 -10.89 13.98
N THR A 48 -34.00 -11.05 13.24
CA THR A 48 -34.18 -12.19 12.33
C THR A 48 -33.19 -12.12 11.17
N SER A 49 -33.16 -11.00 10.44
CA SER A 49 -32.21 -10.75 9.36
C SER A 49 -30.76 -10.99 9.81
N PHE A 50 -30.39 -10.49 10.99
CA PHE A 50 -29.04 -10.67 11.53
C PHE A 50 -28.72 -12.12 11.94
N SER A 51 -29.69 -12.87 12.49
CA SER A 51 -29.46 -14.26 12.88
C SER A 51 -29.05 -15.16 11.71
N TYR A 52 -29.32 -14.74 10.47
CA TYR A 52 -28.91 -15.44 9.25
C TYR A 52 -27.85 -14.69 8.43
N ALA A 53 -27.29 -13.59 8.95
CA ALA A 53 -26.25 -12.84 8.26
C ALA A 53 -24.97 -13.68 8.15
N THR A 54 -24.43 -13.83 6.93
CA THR A 54 -23.18 -14.54 6.68
C THR A 54 -21.95 -13.63 6.82
N ASP A 55 -22.13 -12.31 6.70
CA ASP A 55 -21.10 -11.31 6.92
C ASP A 55 -21.26 -10.65 8.29
N LEU A 56 -20.31 -10.91 9.19
CA LEU A 56 -20.29 -10.38 10.54
C LEU A 56 -19.21 -9.29 10.66
N ASP A 57 -19.63 -8.03 10.55
CA ASP A 57 -18.74 -6.87 10.64
C ASP A 57 -18.71 -6.26 12.05
N PHE A 58 -17.66 -6.58 12.80
CA PHE A 58 -17.30 -5.93 14.06
C PHE A 58 -15.99 -5.14 13.91
N GLY A 59 -15.85 -4.43 12.78
CA GLY A 59 -14.67 -3.63 12.44
C GLY A 59 -14.54 -2.32 13.24
N LYS A 60 -13.56 -1.51 12.84
CA LYS A 60 -13.08 -0.30 13.53
C LYS A 60 -14.20 0.67 13.95
N ASP A 61 -15.10 1.00 13.05
CA ASP A 61 -16.21 1.94 13.33
C ASP A 61 -17.20 1.37 14.37
N PHE A 62 -17.47 0.07 14.30
CA PHE A 62 -18.35 -0.62 15.25
C PHE A 62 -17.68 -0.74 16.63
N ALA A 63 -16.40 -1.05 16.66
CA ALA A 63 -15.62 -1.20 17.88
C ALA A 63 -15.42 0.14 18.60
N ASN A 64 -15.09 1.21 17.88
CA ASN A 64 -14.82 2.53 18.44
C ASN A 64 -16.08 3.30 18.86
N ALA A 65 -17.28 2.82 18.50
CA ALA A 65 -18.55 3.43 18.90
C ALA A 65 -19.01 3.08 20.33
N GLN A 66 -18.28 2.22 21.04
CA GLN A 66 -18.69 1.66 22.33
C GLN A 66 -17.48 1.34 23.23
N THR A 67 -17.70 1.10 24.52
CA THR A 67 -16.61 0.65 25.41
C THR A 67 -16.21 -0.81 25.10
N ARG A 68 -15.04 -1.24 25.57
CA ARG A 68 -14.56 -2.63 25.38
C ARG A 68 -15.52 -3.66 25.96
N GLU A 69 -16.05 -3.41 27.16
CA GLU A 69 -17.02 -4.27 27.85
C GLU A 69 -18.32 -4.38 27.04
N GLN A 70 -18.79 -3.25 26.50
CA GLN A 70 -19.98 -3.19 25.66
C GLN A 70 -19.77 -3.93 24.34
N PHE A 71 -18.60 -3.78 23.72
CA PHE A 71 -18.22 -4.53 22.53
C PHE A 71 -18.29 -6.03 22.79
N VAL A 72 -17.59 -6.51 23.84
CA VAL A 72 -17.55 -7.93 24.21
C VAL A 72 -18.96 -8.48 24.49
N SER A 73 -19.74 -7.78 25.32
CA SER A 73 -21.13 -8.17 25.63
C SER A 73 -21.99 -8.24 24.37
N THR A 74 -21.80 -7.29 23.45
CA THR A 74 -22.55 -7.20 22.21
C THR A 74 -22.17 -8.32 21.25
N VAL A 75 -20.87 -8.57 21.00
CA VAL A 75 -20.40 -9.69 20.18
C VAL A 75 -20.87 -11.02 20.75
N ASN A 76 -20.71 -11.24 22.06
CA ASN A 76 -21.18 -12.46 22.73
C ASN A 76 -22.69 -12.68 22.53
N ARG A 77 -23.50 -11.64 22.70
CA ARG A 77 -24.95 -11.71 22.46
C ARG A 77 -25.26 -12.00 20.98
N TYR A 78 -24.45 -11.49 20.05
CA TYR A 78 -24.63 -11.74 18.63
C TYR A 78 -24.34 -13.18 18.25
N LEU A 79 -23.20 -13.72 18.66
CA LEU A 79 -22.84 -15.10 18.35
C LEU A 79 -23.82 -16.10 18.97
N GLN A 80 -24.41 -15.77 20.13
CA GLN A 80 -25.47 -16.59 20.75
C GLN A 80 -26.78 -16.63 19.95
N LEU A 81 -27.11 -15.55 19.23
CA LEU A 81 -28.36 -15.45 18.45
C LEU A 81 -28.20 -15.90 16.99
N HIS A 82 -26.97 -16.15 16.56
CA HIS A 82 -26.66 -16.48 15.17
C HIS A 82 -27.02 -17.94 14.85
N ASN A 83 -27.89 -18.10 13.84
CA ASN A 83 -28.52 -19.35 13.43
C ASN A 83 -28.07 -19.84 12.03
N SER A 84 -27.36 -19.03 11.24
CA SER A 84 -26.80 -19.51 9.97
C SER A 84 -25.84 -20.67 10.21
N ASN A 85 -25.76 -21.60 9.27
CA ASN A 85 -24.80 -22.70 9.32
C ASN A 85 -23.40 -22.28 8.85
N GLU A 86 -23.33 -21.20 8.07
CA GLU A 86 -22.10 -20.70 7.45
C GLU A 86 -21.87 -19.21 7.79
N ILE A 87 -20.61 -18.83 7.86
CA ILE A 87 -20.15 -17.43 7.88
C ILE A 87 -19.27 -17.24 6.65
N ASP A 88 -19.57 -16.25 5.81
CA ASP A 88 -18.73 -15.92 4.66
C ASP A 88 -17.57 -15.03 5.10
N GLU A 89 -17.84 -14.02 5.94
CA GLU A 89 -16.82 -13.12 6.47
C GLU A 89 -17.04 -12.80 7.96
N LEU A 90 -15.95 -12.81 8.72
CA LEU A 90 -15.91 -12.22 10.06
C LEU A 90 -14.80 -11.18 10.12
N LYS A 91 -15.19 -9.94 10.45
CA LYS A 91 -14.26 -8.85 10.75
C LYS A 91 -14.29 -8.54 12.24
N LEU A 92 -13.12 -8.53 12.86
CA LEU A 92 -12.93 -8.21 14.28
C LEU A 92 -11.84 -7.13 14.41
N TYR A 93 -12.20 -5.96 14.93
CA TYR A 93 -11.26 -4.93 15.36
C TYR A 93 -11.27 -4.85 16.88
N PHE A 94 -10.36 -5.57 17.54
CA PHE A 94 -10.37 -5.69 19.00
C PHE A 94 -9.02 -6.16 19.55
N HIS A 95 -8.35 -5.34 20.35
CA HIS A 95 -7.19 -5.78 21.10
C HIS A 95 -7.65 -6.49 22.39
N PRO A 96 -7.39 -7.79 22.62
CA PRO A 96 -7.97 -8.50 23.75
C PRO A 96 -7.45 -8.05 25.13
N GLY A 97 -6.23 -7.52 25.21
CA GLY A 97 -5.54 -7.38 26.50
C GLY A 97 -5.46 -8.73 27.23
N GLU A 98 -5.31 -8.72 28.55
CA GLU A 98 -5.37 -9.96 29.34
C GLU A 98 -6.82 -10.41 29.63
N ASP A 99 -7.74 -9.47 29.83
CA ASP A 99 -9.07 -9.75 30.35
C ASP A 99 -10.00 -10.48 29.35
N TYR A 100 -9.77 -10.31 28.05
CA TYR A 100 -10.70 -10.78 27.01
C TYR A 100 -10.11 -11.82 26.05
N LYS A 101 -8.95 -12.41 26.35
CA LYS A 101 -8.35 -13.48 25.53
C LYS A 101 -9.32 -14.66 25.34
N SER A 102 -10.04 -15.04 26.41
CA SER A 102 -11.01 -16.16 26.35
C SER A 102 -12.20 -15.87 25.44
N ASP A 103 -12.75 -14.65 25.47
CA ASP A 103 -13.85 -14.25 24.60
C ASP A 103 -13.40 -14.25 23.13
N LEU A 104 -12.24 -13.65 22.84
CA LEU A 104 -11.67 -13.65 21.49
C LEU A 104 -11.46 -15.08 20.96
N THR A 105 -10.93 -15.99 21.79
CA THR A 105 -10.80 -17.41 21.45
C THR A 105 -12.14 -18.00 21.05
N LYS A 106 -13.19 -17.79 21.85
CA LYS A 106 -14.53 -18.32 21.55
C LYS A 106 -15.11 -17.76 20.26
N TRP A 107 -14.84 -16.49 19.95
CA TRP A 107 -15.32 -15.86 18.71
C TRP A 107 -14.65 -16.47 17.48
N ILE A 108 -13.34 -16.69 17.53
CA ILE A 108 -12.60 -17.35 16.46
C ILE A 108 -13.08 -18.80 16.31
N GLU A 109 -13.14 -19.57 17.40
CA GLU A 109 -13.66 -20.95 17.38
C GLU A 109 -15.09 -21.04 16.84
N PHE A 110 -15.93 -20.06 17.13
CA PHE A 110 -17.27 -19.96 16.57
C PHE A 110 -17.23 -19.80 15.05
N ALA A 111 -16.41 -18.88 14.53
CA ALA A 111 -16.25 -18.67 13.09
C ALA A 111 -15.72 -19.91 12.37
N ILE A 112 -14.71 -20.58 12.93
CA ILE A 112 -14.16 -21.81 12.35
C ILE A 112 -15.21 -22.92 12.30
N ARG A 113 -16.02 -23.08 13.35
CA ARG A 113 -17.13 -24.06 13.37
C ARG A 113 -18.24 -23.75 12.36
N LYS A 114 -18.35 -22.50 11.92
CA LYS A 114 -19.26 -22.03 10.86
C LYS A 114 -18.59 -21.99 9.49
N GLU A 115 -17.48 -22.71 9.32
CA GLU A 115 -16.81 -22.88 8.03
C GLU A 115 -16.43 -21.56 7.35
N VAL A 116 -15.94 -20.60 8.16
CA VAL A 116 -15.61 -19.25 7.69
C VAL A 116 -14.69 -19.24 6.47
N LYS A 117 -15.00 -18.38 5.50
CA LYS A 117 -14.22 -18.21 4.27
C LYS A 117 -13.24 -17.04 4.36
N ASN A 118 -13.65 -15.93 4.99
CA ASN A 118 -12.82 -14.73 5.12
C ASN A 118 -12.70 -14.31 6.58
N LEU A 119 -11.47 -14.22 7.07
CA LEU A 119 -11.17 -13.72 8.41
C LEU A 119 -10.36 -12.44 8.32
N ASN A 120 -10.88 -11.38 8.93
CA ASN A 120 -10.16 -10.12 9.14
C ASN A 120 -10.02 -9.87 10.65
N LEU A 121 -8.82 -10.11 11.18
CA LEU A 121 -8.52 -10.14 12.60
C LEU A 121 -7.52 -9.05 12.97
N ILE A 122 -8.01 -7.90 13.43
CA ILE A 122 -7.20 -6.70 13.70
C ILE A 122 -7.14 -6.46 15.20
N PHE A 123 -6.02 -6.79 15.84
CA PHE A 123 -5.88 -6.75 17.30
C PHE A 123 -5.16 -5.51 17.84
N CYS A 124 -5.38 -4.33 17.23
CA CYS A 124 -4.76 -3.06 17.65
C CYS A 124 -5.70 -1.99 18.21
N GLN A 125 -6.95 -2.34 18.55
CA GLN A 125 -7.88 -1.37 19.14
C GLN A 125 -7.30 -0.71 20.40
N GLY A 126 -7.12 0.60 20.36
CA GLY A 126 -6.62 1.39 21.49
C GLY A 126 -5.12 1.25 21.74
N ILE A 127 -4.35 0.67 20.81
CA ILE A 127 -2.89 0.76 20.84
C ILE A 127 -2.50 2.17 20.38
N GLU A 128 -2.05 3.00 21.32
CA GLU A 128 -1.36 4.25 21.02
C GLU A 128 0.12 3.91 20.76
N TYR A 129 0.58 4.14 19.52
CA TYR A 129 2.00 3.99 19.15
C TYR A 129 2.82 5.08 19.84
N TYR A 130 3.17 4.86 21.12
CA TYR A 130 4.18 5.69 21.76
C TYR A 130 5.55 5.24 21.28
N THR A 131 6.18 6.12 20.51
CA THR A 131 7.61 6.13 20.21
C THR A 131 8.39 6.30 21.52
N SER A 132 8.59 5.24 22.29
CA SER A 132 9.71 5.21 23.22
C SER A 132 10.24 3.79 23.31
N ALA A 133 11.49 3.65 22.89
CA ALA A 133 12.31 2.44 22.97
C ALA A 133 12.65 2.03 24.42
N GLU A 134 11.86 2.44 25.42
CA GLU A 134 12.22 2.33 26.85
C GLU A 134 11.33 1.38 27.66
N HIS A 135 10.38 0.68 27.03
CA HIS A 135 9.64 -0.40 27.70
C HIS A 135 9.73 -1.71 26.90
N GLU A 136 10.90 -2.35 27.03
CA GLU A 136 11.22 -3.73 26.63
C GLU A 136 10.43 -4.81 27.42
N ASP A 137 9.25 -4.49 27.94
CA ASP A 137 8.32 -5.54 28.36
C ASP A 137 7.69 -6.11 27.08
N LYS A 138 8.31 -7.18 26.56
CA LYS A 138 7.73 -8.03 25.50
C LYS A 138 6.32 -8.45 25.93
N LYS A 139 5.32 -7.67 25.57
CA LYS A 139 3.92 -8.07 25.75
C LYS A 139 3.72 -9.31 24.91
N GLU A 140 3.41 -10.43 25.55
CA GLU A 140 3.07 -11.67 24.86
C GLU A 140 1.87 -11.39 23.95
N GLU A 141 2.11 -11.48 22.65
CA GLU A 141 1.06 -11.34 21.65
C GLU A 141 0.05 -12.49 21.78
N TYR A 142 -1.18 -12.26 21.35
CA TYR A 142 -2.23 -13.26 21.44
C TYR A 142 -1.91 -14.46 20.54
N LYS A 143 -2.09 -15.68 21.06
CA LYS A 143 -1.95 -16.93 20.30
C LYS A 143 -3.31 -17.37 19.77
N LEU A 144 -3.39 -17.63 18.47
CA LEU A 144 -4.60 -18.18 17.86
C LEU A 144 -4.90 -19.59 18.40
N PRO A 145 -6.19 -19.98 18.55
CA PRO A 145 -6.54 -21.30 19.04
C PRO A 145 -6.20 -22.39 18.01
N ASP A 146 -5.78 -23.58 18.48
CA ASP A 146 -5.35 -24.70 17.63
C ASP A 146 -6.33 -25.07 16.51
N VAL A 147 -7.64 -24.97 16.77
CA VAL A 147 -8.70 -25.26 15.78
C VAL A 147 -8.61 -24.37 14.54
N PHE A 148 -8.06 -23.17 14.67
CA PHE A 148 -7.84 -22.23 13.56
C PHE A 148 -6.99 -22.88 12.46
N PHE A 149 -5.90 -23.56 12.85
CA PHE A 149 -4.96 -24.18 11.91
C PHE A 149 -5.54 -25.41 11.19
N GLY A 150 -6.72 -25.88 11.58
CA GLY A 150 -7.47 -26.94 10.90
C GLY A 150 -8.51 -26.45 9.88
N CYS A 151 -8.68 -25.13 9.71
CA CYS A 151 -9.72 -24.55 8.87
C CYS A 151 -9.42 -24.73 7.37
N ASN A 152 -10.12 -25.64 6.69
CA ASN A 152 -9.89 -25.88 5.25
C ASN A 152 -10.72 -25.00 4.31
N THR A 153 -11.69 -24.25 4.84
CA THR A 153 -12.60 -23.38 4.09
C THR A 153 -12.07 -21.96 3.92
N LEU A 154 -11.02 -21.60 4.65
CA LEU A 154 -10.44 -20.26 4.66
C LEU A 154 -9.86 -19.91 3.28
N ILE A 155 -10.41 -18.88 2.65
CA ILE A 155 -10.02 -18.30 1.36
C ILE A 155 -9.12 -17.07 1.56
N SER A 156 -9.45 -16.23 2.53
CA SER A 156 -8.68 -15.01 2.83
C SER A 156 -8.43 -14.89 4.32
N LEU A 157 -7.16 -14.70 4.69
CA LEU A 157 -6.75 -14.33 6.04
C LEU A 157 -6.07 -12.97 6.00
N ARG A 158 -6.68 -11.99 6.68
CA ARG A 158 -6.06 -10.70 6.99
C ARG A 158 -5.96 -10.61 8.48
N ALA A 159 -4.75 -10.45 9.01
CA ALA A 159 -4.60 -10.46 10.46
C ALA A 159 -3.41 -9.63 10.91
N SER A 160 -3.49 -9.09 12.13
CA SER A 160 -2.44 -8.23 12.69
C SER A 160 -2.28 -8.36 14.19
N HIS A 161 -1.05 -8.15 14.69
CA HIS A 161 -0.70 -8.12 16.12
C HIS A 161 -1.03 -9.44 16.85
N PHE A 162 -0.50 -10.56 16.36
CA PHE A 162 -0.62 -11.88 16.98
C PHE A 162 0.56 -12.79 16.64
N GLU A 163 0.74 -13.86 17.43
CA GLU A 163 1.76 -14.88 17.15
C GLU A 163 1.23 -15.95 16.19
N PHE A 164 1.87 -16.09 15.03
CA PHE A 164 1.53 -17.15 14.08
C PHE A 164 2.36 -18.40 14.36
N ILE A 165 1.87 -19.24 15.27
CA ILE A 165 2.52 -20.49 15.68
C ILE A 165 1.62 -21.66 15.30
N PRO A 166 1.85 -22.31 14.14
CA PRO A 166 1.06 -23.47 13.75
C PRO A 166 1.29 -24.65 14.69
N THR A 167 0.25 -25.46 14.88
CA THR A 167 0.38 -26.74 15.61
C THR A 167 1.20 -27.76 14.82
N ALA A 168 1.73 -28.77 15.51
CA ALA A 168 2.47 -29.86 14.85
C ALA A 168 1.64 -30.62 13.78
N GLU A 169 0.31 -30.55 13.88
CA GLU A 169 -0.61 -31.16 12.93
C GLU A 169 -0.97 -30.26 11.75
N PHE A 170 -0.45 -29.03 11.68
CA PHE A 170 -0.77 -28.09 10.62
C PHE A 170 -0.41 -28.64 9.23
N ARG A 171 -1.44 -28.86 8.41
CA ARG A 171 -1.32 -29.40 7.04
C ARG A 171 -1.51 -28.35 5.94
N GLY A 172 -1.47 -27.07 6.31
CA GLY A 172 -1.75 -25.94 5.43
C GLY A 172 -3.23 -25.66 5.24
N PHE A 173 -3.51 -24.43 4.80
CA PHE A 173 -4.85 -24.00 4.41
C PHE A 173 -5.12 -24.34 2.94
N ARG A 174 -6.01 -25.31 2.70
CA ARG A 174 -6.23 -25.87 1.35
C ARG A 174 -6.88 -24.91 0.36
N SER A 175 -7.67 -23.96 0.86
CA SER A 175 -8.44 -23.01 0.05
C SER A 175 -7.88 -21.59 0.09
N LEU A 176 -6.78 -21.35 0.82
CA LEU A 176 -6.28 -20.00 1.08
C LEU A 176 -5.65 -19.40 -0.18
N VAL A 177 -6.28 -18.35 -0.69
CA VAL A 177 -5.86 -17.58 -1.86
C VAL A 177 -5.08 -16.34 -1.47
N THR A 178 -5.48 -15.68 -0.37
CA THR A 178 -4.87 -14.44 0.10
C THR A 178 -4.44 -14.55 1.56
N LEU A 179 -3.17 -14.26 1.81
CA LEU A 179 -2.61 -14.13 3.15
C LEU A 179 -2.03 -12.72 3.30
N GLN A 180 -2.58 -11.94 4.23
CA GLN A 180 -2.10 -10.62 4.59
C GLN A 180 -1.83 -10.57 6.08
N LEU A 181 -0.57 -10.39 6.44
CA LEU A 181 -0.10 -10.33 7.82
C LEU A 181 0.56 -8.97 8.07
N ASN A 182 0.16 -8.32 9.16
CA ASN A 182 0.67 -6.99 9.52
C ASN A 182 1.08 -6.95 11.00
N GLU A 183 2.33 -6.63 11.32
CA GLU A 183 2.86 -6.72 12.69
C GLU A 183 2.55 -8.09 13.33
N VAL A 184 2.79 -9.16 12.58
CA VAL A 184 2.57 -10.55 13.04
C VAL A 184 3.92 -11.19 13.29
N ASN A 185 4.07 -11.82 14.46
CA ASN A 185 5.25 -12.61 14.77
C ASN A 185 5.19 -13.95 14.02
N ILE A 186 5.84 -13.99 12.85
CA ILE A 186 6.00 -15.16 11.97
C ILE A 186 7.48 -15.40 11.69
N THR A 187 7.94 -16.66 11.77
CA THR A 187 9.32 -17.05 11.48
C THR A 187 9.49 -17.54 10.04
N ASP A 188 10.74 -17.57 9.57
CA ASP A 188 11.11 -18.05 8.22
C ASP A 188 10.59 -19.47 7.97
N ASP A 189 10.78 -20.40 8.92
CA ASP A 189 10.30 -21.79 8.81
C ASP A 189 8.78 -21.90 8.66
N VAL A 190 8.04 -21.06 9.38
CA VAL A 190 6.57 -21.02 9.32
C VAL A 190 6.12 -20.50 7.97
N LEU A 191 6.77 -19.46 7.44
CA LEU A 191 6.48 -18.93 6.10
C LEU A 191 6.73 -19.99 5.02
N GLU A 192 7.88 -20.67 5.05
CA GLU A 192 8.18 -21.78 4.13
C GLU A 192 7.15 -22.92 4.25
N LYS A 193 6.71 -23.23 5.47
CA LYS A 193 5.66 -24.21 5.71
C LYS A 193 4.33 -23.79 5.08
N ILE A 194 3.93 -22.52 5.20
CA ILE A 194 2.71 -21.99 4.57
C ILE A 194 2.82 -22.10 3.04
N LEU A 195 3.93 -21.65 2.45
CA LEU A 195 4.17 -21.67 1.01
C LEU A 195 4.13 -23.10 0.43
N SER A 196 4.64 -24.09 1.16
CA SER A 196 4.65 -25.50 0.75
C SER A 196 3.34 -26.25 0.99
N THR A 197 2.47 -25.75 1.88
CA THR A 197 1.25 -26.47 2.29
C THR A 197 -0.06 -25.78 1.89
N CYS A 198 -0.02 -24.54 1.41
CA CYS A 198 -1.18 -23.79 0.89
C CYS A 198 -1.13 -23.75 -0.64
N PRO A 199 -1.70 -24.75 -1.35
CA PRO A 199 -1.43 -24.99 -2.77
C PRO A 199 -2.07 -23.96 -3.73
N VAL A 200 -3.04 -23.17 -3.27
CA VAL A 200 -3.75 -22.18 -4.09
C VAL A 200 -3.42 -20.73 -3.71
N LEU A 201 -2.43 -20.53 -2.84
CA LEU A 201 -2.01 -19.21 -2.38
C LEU A 201 -1.50 -18.37 -3.56
N SER A 202 -2.22 -17.30 -3.86
CA SER A 202 -1.97 -16.42 -4.99
C SER A 202 -1.43 -15.05 -4.56
N ASN A 203 -1.81 -14.58 -3.36
CA ASN A 203 -1.43 -13.25 -2.89
C ASN A 203 -0.85 -13.34 -1.48
N LEU A 204 0.36 -12.82 -1.30
CA LEU A 204 1.07 -12.78 -0.03
C LEU A 204 1.50 -11.35 0.27
N TYR A 205 1.02 -10.82 1.40
CA TYR A 205 1.36 -9.49 1.88
C TYR A 205 1.90 -9.61 3.31
N LEU A 206 3.15 -9.24 3.50
CA LEU A 206 3.84 -9.27 4.79
C LEU A 206 4.27 -7.85 5.12
N ARG A 207 3.79 -7.32 6.23
CA ARG A 207 4.05 -5.96 6.67
C ARG A 207 4.51 -5.94 8.13
N PHE A 208 5.62 -5.26 8.43
CA PHE A 208 6.17 -5.15 9.79
C PHE A 208 6.35 -6.52 10.49
N CYS A 209 6.66 -7.57 9.73
CA CYS A 209 6.92 -8.92 10.25
C CYS A 209 8.40 -9.05 10.64
N PHE A 210 8.79 -8.39 11.74
CA PHE A 210 10.19 -8.22 12.16
C PHE A 210 10.94 -9.51 12.55
N SER A 211 10.21 -10.62 12.76
CA SER A 211 10.79 -11.93 13.05
C SER A 211 11.33 -12.65 11.80
N LEU A 212 11.02 -12.16 10.60
CA LEU A 212 11.56 -12.69 9.36
C LEU A 212 12.99 -12.19 9.12
N ARG A 213 13.92 -13.10 8.83
CA ARG A 213 15.35 -12.79 8.67
C ARG A 213 15.89 -13.20 7.29
N SER A 214 15.54 -14.39 6.82
CA SER A 214 15.91 -14.90 5.48
C SER A 214 14.63 -15.36 4.77
N ILE A 215 14.09 -14.52 3.91
CA ILE A 215 12.79 -14.76 3.27
C ILE A 215 13.02 -15.60 2.00
N LYS A 216 12.58 -16.85 2.02
CA LYS A 216 12.63 -17.75 0.86
C LYS A 216 11.25 -18.01 0.30
N ILE A 217 10.93 -17.35 -0.82
CA ILE A 217 9.70 -17.55 -1.56
C ILE A 217 9.94 -18.63 -2.63
N SER A 218 9.84 -19.90 -2.24
CA SER A 218 10.03 -21.02 -3.15
C SER A 218 9.04 -22.15 -2.89
N GLY A 219 8.71 -22.89 -3.95
CA GLY A 219 7.85 -24.07 -3.87
C GLY A 219 7.62 -24.69 -5.25
N PRO A 220 7.52 -26.02 -5.37
CA PRO A 220 7.45 -26.70 -6.67
C PRO A 220 6.21 -26.30 -7.49
N ASP A 221 5.08 -26.04 -6.81
CA ASP A 221 3.78 -25.73 -7.44
C ASP A 221 3.25 -24.34 -7.05
N LEU A 222 4.13 -23.42 -6.67
CA LEU A 222 3.76 -22.12 -6.13
C LEU A 222 2.86 -21.35 -7.13
N GLN A 223 1.64 -20.99 -6.68
CA GLN A 223 0.63 -20.27 -7.47
C GLN A 223 0.70 -18.75 -7.28
N LEU A 224 1.71 -18.27 -6.54
CA LEU A 224 1.85 -16.88 -6.13
C LEU A 224 1.95 -15.97 -7.36
N LYS A 225 1.06 -14.98 -7.41
CA LYS A 225 0.97 -13.93 -8.45
C LYS A 225 1.39 -12.57 -7.92
N THR A 226 1.16 -12.31 -6.64
CA THR A 226 1.49 -11.04 -5.99
C THR A 226 2.22 -11.29 -4.68
N LEU A 227 3.35 -10.60 -4.52
CA LEU A 227 4.15 -10.59 -3.30
C LEU A 227 4.36 -9.14 -2.85
N SER A 228 4.08 -8.85 -1.59
CA SER A 228 4.38 -7.56 -0.98
C SER A 228 5.14 -7.78 0.31
N LEU A 229 6.33 -7.22 0.42
CA LEU A 229 7.17 -7.21 1.62
C LEU A 229 7.40 -5.76 2.03
N ILE A 230 6.87 -5.37 3.19
CA ILE A 230 6.88 -3.99 3.68
C ILE A 230 7.49 -3.96 5.07
N VAL A 231 8.62 -3.26 5.23
CA VAL A 231 9.40 -3.06 6.45
C VAL A 231 9.60 -4.38 7.19
N THR A 232 10.46 -5.23 6.62
CA THR A 232 10.87 -6.50 7.21
C THR A 232 12.33 -6.39 7.60
N ASN A 233 12.75 -6.79 8.80
CA ASN A 233 14.18 -6.81 9.22
C ASN A 233 14.96 -7.97 8.55
N ALA A 234 14.66 -8.21 7.27
CA ALA A 234 15.18 -9.32 6.49
C ALA A 234 16.53 -8.94 5.89
N TYR A 235 17.49 -9.83 6.09
CA TYR A 235 18.85 -9.70 5.57
C TYR A 235 18.92 -10.18 4.10
N GLU A 236 18.13 -11.19 3.74
CA GLU A 236 18.16 -11.82 2.41
C GLU A 236 16.75 -12.15 1.93
N VAL A 237 16.52 -11.98 0.62
CA VAL A 237 15.29 -12.40 -0.06
C VAL A 237 15.61 -13.25 -1.29
N GLU A 238 15.19 -14.51 -1.28
CA GLU A 238 15.25 -15.41 -2.44
C GLU A 238 13.85 -15.71 -2.98
N ILE A 239 13.63 -15.47 -4.28
CA ILE A 239 12.35 -15.68 -4.94
C ILE A 239 12.53 -16.67 -6.10
N PHE A 240 11.88 -17.82 -5.97
CA PHE A 240 11.64 -18.80 -7.02
C PHE A 240 10.14 -18.95 -7.25
N ALA A 241 9.58 -18.17 -8.18
CA ALA A 241 8.13 -18.07 -8.37
C ALA A 241 7.73 -17.86 -9.85
N PRO A 242 7.47 -18.94 -10.61
CA PRO A 242 7.23 -18.87 -12.06
C PRO A 242 5.94 -18.15 -12.47
N LYS A 243 4.98 -18.01 -11.56
CA LYS A 243 3.68 -17.39 -11.81
C LYS A 243 3.57 -15.97 -11.24
N LEU A 244 4.64 -15.48 -10.60
CA LEU A 244 4.68 -14.18 -9.96
C LEU A 244 4.61 -13.08 -11.03
N ARG A 245 3.70 -12.13 -10.86
CA ARG A 245 3.41 -11.04 -11.80
C ARG A 245 3.73 -9.67 -11.25
N SER A 246 3.58 -9.50 -9.94
CA SER A 246 3.79 -8.24 -9.25
C SER A 246 4.55 -8.46 -7.94
N VAL A 247 5.57 -7.63 -7.69
CA VAL A 247 6.37 -7.63 -6.46
C VAL A 247 6.53 -6.23 -5.92
N HIS A 248 6.20 -6.03 -4.65
CA HIS A 248 6.38 -4.78 -3.96
C HIS A 248 7.34 -4.94 -2.78
N PHE A 249 8.40 -4.15 -2.77
CA PHE A 249 9.34 -4.01 -1.67
C PHE A 249 9.28 -2.58 -1.12
N TYR A 250 9.06 -2.46 0.18
CA TYR A 250 9.16 -1.20 0.90
C TYR A 250 9.97 -1.41 2.18
N GLY A 251 10.88 -0.50 2.53
CA GLY A 251 11.70 -0.55 3.75
C GLY A 251 13.00 -1.32 3.57
N ASP A 252 13.63 -1.67 4.69
CA ASP A 252 15.05 -2.03 4.67
C ASP A 252 15.29 -3.52 4.41
N ILE A 253 16.03 -3.84 3.34
CA ILE A 253 16.52 -5.20 3.07
C ILE A 253 18.03 -5.10 2.84
N LEU A 254 18.77 -5.77 3.72
CA LEU A 254 20.12 -5.30 4.11
C LEU A 254 21.29 -5.90 3.31
N TYR A 255 21.15 -7.09 2.69
CA TYR A 255 22.33 -7.75 2.10
C TYR A 255 22.15 -8.39 0.72
N GLY A 256 20.96 -8.82 0.32
CA GLY A 256 20.86 -9.37 -1.04
C GLY A 256 19.51 -9.88 -1.50
N TYR A 257 19.36 -9.84 -2.83
CA TYR A 257 18.19 -10.31 -3.55
C TYR A 257 18.57 -11.34 -4.60
N THR A 258 17.85 -12.45 -4.61
CA THR A 258 17.99 -13.49 -5.63
C THR A 258 16.65 -13.73 -6.32
N PHE A 259 16.60 -13.47 -7.62
CA PHE A 259 15.43 -13.76 -8.45
C PHE A 259 15.73 -14.95 -9.37
N ARG A 260 14.96 -16.03 -9.24
CA ARG A 260 15.08 -17.23 -10.09
C ARG A 260 13.72 -17.58 -10.66
N ASN A 261 13.68 -17.93 -11.95
CA ASN A 261 12.44 -18.39 -12.61
C ASN A 261 11.25 -17.43 -12.37
N VAL A 262 11.44 -16.14 -12.66
CA VAL A 262 10.43 -15.07 -12.50
C VAL A 262 10.02 -14.46 -13.84
N ALA A 263 10.02 -15.25 -14.92
CA ALA A 263 9.77 -14.75 -16.27
C ALA A 263 8.37 -14.14 -16.48
N ALA A 264 7.41 -14.45 -15.61
CA ALA A 264 6.06 -13.88 -15.62
C ALA A 264 5.94 -12.53 -14.89
N LEU A 265 7.01 -12.07 -14.21
CA LEU A 265 7.04 -10.82 -13.46
C LEU A 265 6.99 -9.64 -14.43
N GLU A 266 5.99 -8.77 -14.26
CA GLU A 266 5.76 -7.62 -15.14
C GLU A 266 5.84 -6.28 -14.39
N ASP A 267 5.51 -6.29 -13.10
CA ASP A 267 5.33 -5.10 -12.26
C ASP A 267 6.20 -5.19 -10.99
N VAL A 268 7.07 -4.21 -10.79
CA VAL A 268 7.95 -4.13 -9.63
C VAL A 268 7.85 -2.76 -8.99
N PHE A 269 7.64 -2.76 -7.68
CA PHE A 269 7.71 -1.57 -6.83
C PHE A 269 8.86 -1.74 -5.83
N ILE A 270 9.74 -0.74 -5.75
CA ILE A 270 10.87 -0.73 -4.82
C ILE A 270 10.98 0.61 -4.09
N SER A 271 11.06 0.59 -2.78
CA SER A 271 11.22 1.80 -1.98
C SER A 271 11.92 1.50 -0.67
N ALA A 272 12.72 2.44 -0.18
CA ALA A 272 13.28 2.41 1.18
C ALA A 272 12.50 3.37 2.08
N ASP A 273 12.59 3.15 3.41
CA ASP A 273 12.17 4.14 4.40
C ASP A 273 13.30 5.17 4.58
N GLY A 274 12.95 6.43 4.84
CA GLY A 274 13.86 7.57 4.75
C GLY A 274 14.89 7.70 5.88
N TYR A 275 15.20 6.63 6.60
CA TYR A 275 16.19 6.62 7.66
C TYR A 275 17.41 5.84 7.18
N GLU A 276 18.50 6.54 6.80
CA GLU A 276 19.92 6.11 6.81
C GLU A 276 20.69 6.87 5.71
N PHE A 277 21.55 7.86 6.05
CA PHE A 277 22.86 7.77 6.69
C PHE A 277 23.89 6.89 5.93
N THR A 278 24.68 7.57 5.10
CA THR A 278 26.09 7.28 4.75
C THR A 278 26.44 6.18 3.74
N GLU A 279 25.69 5.09 3.56
CA GLU A 279 25.89 4.13 2.45
C GLU A 279 24.54 3.54 2.00
N PRO A 280 24.31 3.27 0.70
CA PRO A 280 23.12 2.52 0.31
C PRO A 280 23.25 1.08 0.80
N GLU A 281 22.65 0.78 1.96
CA GLU A 281 22.55 -0.61 2.46
C GLU A 281 21.73 -1.49 1.49
N HIS A 282 20.95 -0.87 0.60
CA HIS A 282 20.19 -1.56 -0.44
C HIS A 282 20.94 -1.60 -1.76
N ASP A 283 21.16 -2.81 -2.29
CA ASP A 283 21.65 -3.01 -3.64
C ASP A 283 20.49 -2.96 -4.65
N PHE A 284 19.97 -1.76 -4.92
CA PHE A 284 18.91 -1.55 -5.92
C PHE A 284 19.38 -1.97 -7.31
N ILE A 285 20.67 -1.83 -7.61
CA ILE A 285 21.26 -2.30 -8.87
C ILE A 285 21.10 -3.82 -9.01
N GLN A 286 21.36 -4.60 -7.96
CA GLN A 286 21.15 -6.05 -7.96
C GLN A 286 19.68 -6.41 -8.21
N ILE A 287 18.73 -5.72 -7.57
CA ILE A 287 17.29 -5.94 -7.81
C ILE A 287 16.97 -5.69 -9.28
N LEU A 288 17.29 -4.50 -9.79
CA LEU A 288 16.97 -4.08 -11.16
C LEU A 288 17.60 -5.00 -12.21
N SER A 289 18.83 -5.48 -11.95
CA SER A 289 19.50 -6.47 -12.79
C SER A 289 18.74 -7.81 -12.82
N GLY A 290 18.29 -8.26 -11.65
CA GLY A 290 17.51 -9.50 -11.48
C GLY A 290 16.10 -9.46 -12.10
N VAL A 291 15.57 -8.26 -12.34
CA VAL A 291 14.22 -8.05 -12.92
C VAL A 291 14.24 -7.26 -14.24
N SER A 292 15.35 -7.27 -14.97
CA SER A 292 15.55 -6.49 -16.21
C SER A 292 14.51 -6.70 -17.32
N HIS A 293 13.75 -7.79 -17.27
CA HIS A 293 12.70 -8.13 -18.25
C HIS A 293 11.32 -7.51 -17.97
N ILE A 294 11.12 -6.83 -16.84
CA ILE A 294 9.83 -6.25 -16.43
C ILE A 294 9.34 -5.17 -17.38
N LYS A 295 8.05 -4.84 -17.26
CA LYS A 295 7.38 -3.81 -18.08
C LYS A 295 7.06 -2.54 -17.30
N ILE A 296 6.86 -2.65 -15.99
CA ILE A 296 6.44 -1.57 -15.11
C ILE A 296 7.40 -1.55 -13.92
N LEU A 297 8.01 -0.40 -13.69
CA LEU A 297 8.85 -0.13 -12.52
C LEU A 297 8.32 1.10 -11.80
N THR A 298 8.16 0.97 -10.50
CA THR A 298 7.99 2.11 -9.61
C THR A 298 9.06 2.11 -8.55
N MET A 299 9.65 3.28 -8.33
CA MET A 299 10.71 3.44 -7.35
C MET A 299 10.63 4.76 -6.61
N CYS A 300 11.08 4.78 -5.36
CA CYS A 300 11.42 6.04 -4.71
C CYS A 300 12.80 6.55 -5.18
N ILE A 301 13.22 7.70 -4.64
CA ILE A 301 14.50 8.32 -4.98
C ILE A 301 15.74 7.50 -4.57
N GLY A 302 15.58 6.47 -3.73
CA GLY A 302 16.67 5.59 -3.29
C GLY A 302 17.36 4.83 -4.43
N ALA A 303 16.61 4.32 -5.41
CA ALA A 303 17.22 3.62 -6.55
C ALA A 303 18.05 4.55 -7.46
N PRO A 304 17.56 5.76 -7.84
CA PRO A 304 18.39 6.79 -8.46
C PRO A 304 19.64 7.16 -7.65
N MET A 305 19.54 7.19 -6.32
CA MET A 305 20.68 7.46 -5.44
C MET A 305 21.75 6.37 -5.55
N ASP A 306 21.40 5.10 -5.36
CA ASP A 306 22.34 3.97 -5.46
C ASP A 306 23.01 3.91 -6.84
N ILE A 307 22.24 4.05 -7.93
CA ILE A 307 22.78 4.07 -9.31
C ILE A 307 23.76 5.23 -9.53
N THR A 308 23.43 6.43 -9.03
CA THR A 308 24.29 7.60 -9.19
C THR A 308 25.58 7.45 -8.39
N MET A 309 25.50 6.91 -7.18
CA MET A 309 26.65 6.65 -6.32
C MET A 309 27.55 5.53 -6.87
N ALA A 310 26.97 4.52 -7.53
CA ALA A 310 27.72 3.43 -8.13
C ALA A 310 28.70 3.90 -9.22
N GLU A 311 28.51 5.06 -9.84
CA GLU A 311 29.51 5.63 -10.76
C GLU A 311 30.88 5.82 -10.08
N GLU A 312 30.88 6.20 -8.81
CA GLU A 312 32.11 6.46 -8.05
C GLU A 312 32.60 5.21 -7.32
N PHE A 313 31.69 4.43 -6.73
CA PHE A 313 32.05 3.32 -5.83
C PHE A 313 32.00 1.93 -6.46
N ARG A 314 31.19 1.71 -7.50
CA ARG A 314 30.93 0.40 -8.13
C ARG A 314 30.71 0.52 -9.66
N PRO A 315 31.62 1.14 -10.42
CA PRO A 315 31.39 1.45 -11.84
C PRO A 315 31.18 0.21 -12.71
N GLU A 316 31.69 -0.95 -12.28
CA GLU A 316 31.48 -2.25 -12.93
C GLU A 316 30.04 -2.75 -12.90
N ALA A 317 29.20 -2.23 -12.00
CA ALA A 317 27.79 -2.57 -11.89
C ALA A 317 26.92 -1.79 -12.91
N LEU A 318 27.52 -0.85 -13.65
CA LEU A 318 26.85 0.03 -14.61
C LEU A 318 27.22 -0.34 -16.06
N PRO A 319 26.34 -0.05 -17.04
CA PRO A 319 25.00 0.51 -16.88
C PRO A 319 23.95 -0.55 -16.53
N VAL A 320 22.83 -0.11 -15.96
CA VAL A 320 21.67 -0.96 -15.66
C VAL A 320 20.80 -1.07 -16.92
N PHE A 321 20.42 -2.29 -17.32
CA PHE A 321 19.63 -2.53 -18.53
C PHE A 321 18.20 -2.93 -18.18
N LEU A 322 17.23 -2.09 -18.55
CA LEU A 322 15.80 -2.34 -18.39
C LEU A 322 15.14 -2.40 -19.77
N MET A 323 15.46 -3.46 -20.52
CA MET A 323 15.25 -3.53 -21.97
C MET A 323 13.77 -3.56 -22.38
N ASN A 324 12.88 -4.04 -21.50
CA ASN A 324 11.45 -4.18 -21.77
C ASN A 324 10.59 -3.18 -21.01
N LEU A 325 11.20 -2.23 -20.29
CA LEU A 325 10.47 -1.28 -19.47
C LEU A 325 9.61 -0.38 -20.35
N ILE A 326 8.30 -0.38 -20.12
CA ILE A 326 7.29 0.42 -20.86
C ILE A 326 6.86 1.62 -20.02
N GLU A 327 6.72 1.45 -18.71
CA GLU A 327 6.28 2.48 -17.77
C GLU A 327 7.23 2.58 -16.59
N LEU A 328 7.68 3.80 -16.28
CA LEU A 328 8.48 4.13 -15.12
C LEU A 328 7.73 5.14 -14.24
N GLN A 329 7.66 4.89 -12.94
CA GLN A 329 7.14 5.84 -11.97
C GLN A 329 8.22 6.16 -10.92
N ILE A 330 8.47 7.45 -10.69
CA ILE A 330 9.45 7.92 -9.70
C ILE A 330 8.70 8.71 -8.63
N LEU A 331 8.83 8.26 -7.38
CA LEU A 331 8.18 8.86 -6.22
C LEU A 331 9.21 9.66 -5.42
N ILE A 332 8.94 10.94 -5.23
CA ILE A 332 9.84 11.90 -4.60
C ILE A 332 9.04 12.69 -3.57
N GLY A 333 9.45 12.66 -2.30
CA GLY A 333 8.83 13.50 -1.30
C GLY A 333 9.45 14.87 -1.18
N GLY A 334 8.61 15.89 -1.16
CA GLY A 334 9.02 17.26 -0.91
C GLY A 334 9.25 18.06 -2.20
N GLN A 335 10.11 19.07 -2.14
CA GLN A 335 10.45 19.90 -3.28
C GLN A 335 11.62 19.29 -4.04
N LEU A 336 11.53 19.22 -5.36
CA LEU A 336 12.66 18.80 -6.18
C LEU A 336 13.72 19.91 -6.18
N GLY A 337 14.76 19.73 -5.37
CA GLY A 337 15.99 20.54 -5.37
C GLY A 337 17.00 20.07 -6.42
N GLU A 338 18.15 20.75 -6.50
CA GLU A 338 19.23 20.38 -7.41
C GLU A 338 19.83 19.01 -7.08
N GLU A 339 19.86 18.64 -5.78
CA GLU A 339 20.36 17.35 -5.32
C GLU A 339 19.52 16.19 -5.90
N TYR A 340 18.20 16.22 -5.75
CA TYR A 340 17.31 15.20 -6.29
C TYR A 340 17.30 15.20 -7.83
N LEU A 341 17.39 16.38 -8.45
CA LEU A 341 17.51 16.48 -9.90
C LEU A 341 18.78 15.78 -10.41
N GLY A 342 19.91 15.96 -9.71
CA GLY A 342 21.17 15.29 -10.02
C GLY A 342 21.05 13.76 -9.96
N LEU A 343 20.34 13.22 -8.97
CA LEU A 343 20.08 11.77 -8.86
C LEU A 343 19.22 11.25 -10.01
N ILE A 344 18.17 11.98 -10.40
CA ILE A 344 17.33 11.61 -11.55
C ILE A 344 18.15 11.61 -12.84
N PHE A 345 19.01 12.61 -13.03
CA PHE A 345 19.91 12.68 -14.18
C PHE A 345 20.95 11.56 -14.17
N GLY A 346 21.55 11.25 -13.02
CA GLY A 346 22.45 10.11 -12.84
C GLY A 346 21.77 8.79 -13.18
N PHE A 347 20.52 8.59 -12.74
CA PHE A 347 19.72 7.44 -13.12
C PHE A 347 19.57 7.30 -14.65
N PHE A 348 19.13 8.35 -15.34
CA PHE A 348 18.94 8.29 -16.80
C PHE A 348 20.25 8.25 -17.59
N LYS A 349 21.36 8.71 -17.02
CA LYS A 349 22.71 8.57 -17.60
C LYS A 349 23.17 7.11 -17.57
N HIS A 350 22.86 6.41 -16.49
CA HIS A 350 23.41 5.06 -16.22
C HIS A 350 22.40 3.92 -16.40
N THR A 351 21.17 4.23 -16.83
CA THR A 351 20.11 3.24 -17.06
C THR A 351 19.65 3.25 -18.51
N VAL A 352 19.66 2.09 -19.16
CA VAL A 352 19.25 1.90 -20.55
C VAL A 352 17.82 1.36 -20.59
N CYS A 353 16.87 2.19 -21.02
CA CYS A 353 15.44 1.87 -21.07
C CYS A 353 14.84 2.12 -22.48
N PRO A 354 15.20 1.31 -23.50
CA PRO A 354 14.90 1.60 -24.89
C PRO A 354 13.40 1.55 -25.21
N CYS A 355 12.61 0.79 -24.46
CA CYS A 355 11.17 0.64 -24.68
C CYS A 355 10.32 1.62 -23.84
N LEU A 356 10.93 2.55 -23.09
CA LEU A 356 10.19 3.42 -22.17
C LEU A 356 9.23 4.32 -22.95
N MET A 357 7.93 4.19 -22.67
CA MET A 357 6.85 4.92 -23.33
C MET A 357 6.14 5.91 -22.41
N ARG A 358 6.09 5.62 -21.12
CA ARG A 358 5.32 6.38 -20.12
C ARG A 358 6.19 6.66 -18.91
N LEU A 359 6.29 7.92 -18.53
CA LEU A 359 7.01 8.35 -17.33
C LEU A 359 6.09 9.14 -16.42
N PHE A 360 6.01 8.70 -15.17
CA PHE A 360 5.27 9.38 -14.11
C PHE A 360 6.26 9.81 -13.03
N ILE A 361 6.18 11.06 -12.60
CA ILE A 361 6.95 11.59 -11.48
C ILE A 361 5.97 12.18 -10.50
N ASP A 362 5.97 11.69 -9.26
CA ASP A 362 5.11 12.23 -8.21
C ASP A 362 5.94 12.91 -7.12
N LEU A 363 5.74 14.22 -6.98
CA LEU A 363 6.44 15.06 -6.00
C LEU A 363 5.73 15.10 -4.63
N SER A 364 4.73 14.24 -4.39
CA SER A 364 4.16 13.99 -3.05
C SER A 364 4.60 12.67 -2.42
N GLY A 365 5.69 12.06 -2.89
CA GLY A 365 6.22 10.82 -2.34
C GLY A 365 6.74 10.94 -0.90
N PRO A 366 7.36 9.88 -0.37
CA PRO A 366 8.03 9.94 0.94
C PRO A 366 9.25 10.86 0.88
N TYR A 367 9.40 11.74 1.87
CA TYR A 367 10.58 12.60 1.98
C TYR A 367 11.75 11.79 2.55
N VAL A 368 12.88 11.79 1.85
CA VAL A 368 14.10 11.08 2.25
C VAL A 368 15.22 12.12 2.45
N PRO A 369 15.57 12.50 3.69
CA PRO A 369 16.62 13.49 3.91
C PRO A 369 17.97 12.99 3.38
N ILE A 370 18.57 13.73 2.45
CA ILE A 370 19.92 13.43 1.94
C ILE A 370 20.95 14.00 2.92
N ILE A 371 21.47 13.16 3.82
CA ILE A 371 22.46 13.56 4.82
C ILE A 371 23.87 13.22 4.31
N GLN A 372 24.35 13.95 3.29
CA GLN A 372 25.77 14.17 2.91
C GLN A 372 25.87 14.87 1.53
N PRO A 373 26.98 15.55 1.20
CA PRO A 373 26.99 16.53 0.13
C PRO A 373 27.23 15.87 -1.24
N TYR A 374 26.21 15.22 -1.80
CA TYR A 374 26.05 15.21 -3.25
C TYR A 374 25.60 16.61 -3.71
N THR A 375 26.41 17.62 -3.37
CA THR A 375 26.24 19.03 -3.78
C THR A 375 26.95 19.27 -5.11
N LYS A 376 26.92 18.29 -6.03
CA LYS A 376 27.29 18.54 -7.42
C LYS A 376 26.06 19.11 -8.11
N GLU A 377 26.23 20.20 -8.84
CA GLU A 377 25.16 20.75 -9.66
C GLU A 377 24.60 19.66 -10.57
N ALA A 378 23.28 19.64 -10.79
CA ALA A 378 22.69 18.63 -11.64
C ALA A 378 23.15 18.83 -13.09
N GLU A 379 24.08 17.99 -13.55
CA GLU A 379 24.58 18.00 -14.92
C GLU A 379 23.60 17.26 -15.83
N VAL A 380 23.16 17.93 -16.90
CA VAL A 380 22.25 17.32 -17.88
C VAL A 380 22.97 16.16 -18.58
N PRO A 381 22.41 14.93 -18.59
CA PRO A 381 23.07 13.78 -19.18
C PRO A 381 23.36 13.97 -20.68
N PHE A 382 24.63 13.92 -21.05
CA PHE A 382 25.04 13.92 -22.46
C PHE A 382 24.66 12.59 -23.12
N ASN A 383 24.06 12.63 -24.31
CA ASN A 383 23.60 11.46 -25.08
C ASN A 383 22.49 10.60 -24.45
N CYS A 384 21.71 11.15 -23.51
CA CYS A 384 20.45 10.52 -23.11
C CYS A 384 19.35 10.91 -24.12
N THR A 385 18.74 9.93 -24.78
CA THR A 385 17.67 10.16 -25.77
C THR A 385 16.57 9.14 -25.58
N PHE A 386 15.33 9.64 -25.47
CA PHE A 386 14.16 8.79 -25.31
C PHE A 386 13.48 8.56 -26.66
N TYR A 387 13.78 7.41 -27.27
CA TYR A 387 13.27 7.08 -28.61
C TYR A 387 11.78 6.75 -28.64
N ASN A 388 11.20 6.26 -27.54
CA ASN A 388 9.83 5.77 -27.49
C ASN A 388 8.95 6.50 -26.46
N LEU A 389 9.48 7.49 -25.73
CA LEU A 389 8.75 8.18 -24.67
C LEU A 389 7.67 9.07 -25.28
N ARG A 390 6.41 8.75 -24.98
CA ARG A 390 5.21 9.42 -25.52
C ARG A 390 4.52 10.27 -24.48
N ILE A 391 4.54 9.85 -23.21
CA ILE A 391 3.83 10.51 -22.13
C ILE A 391 4.78 10.78 -20.97
N VAL A 392 4.81 12.02 -20.51
CA VAL A 392 5.43 12.43 -19.25
C VAL A 392 4.37 13.11 -18.39
N LYS A 393 4.19 12.66 -17.16
CA LYS A 393 3.29 13.30 -16.20
C LYS A 393 4.02 13.59 -14.90
N ILE A 394 4.01 14.85 -14.47
CA ILE A 394 4.57 15.30 -13.20
C ILE A 394 3.44 15.77 -12.30
N ASN A 395 3.20 15.04 -11.22
CA ASN A 395 2.24 15.41 -10.18
C ASN A 395 2.91 16.30 -9.13
N HIS A 396 2.10 17.12 -8.45
CA HIS A 396 2.55 18.02 -7.39
C HIS A 396 3.64 19.01 -7.83
N PHE A 397 3.58 19.45 -9.08
CA PHE A 397 4.48 20.44 -9.68
C PHE A 397 4.31 21.83 -9.05
N ARG A 398 5.41 22.47 -8.68
CA ARG A 398 5.47 23.80 -8.05
C ARG A 398 6.09 24.87 -8.96
N GLY A 399 6.80 24.47 -10.01
CA GLY A 399 7.48 25.35 -10.94
C GLY A 399 8.82 25.89 -10.43
N SER A 400 9.53 25.12 -9.60
CA SER A 400 10.90 25.48 -9.19
C SER A 400 11.86 25.43 -10.39
N ASP A 401 13.03 26.07 -10.27
CA ASP A 401 14.02 26.06 -11.35
C ASP A 401 14.47 24.63 -11.71
N SER A 402 14.67 23.76 -10.71
CA SER A 402 15.05 22.35 -10.92
C SER A 402 13.91 21.54 -11.56
N GLU A 403 12.64 21.78 -11.17
CA GLU A 403 11.48 21.16 -11.82
C GLU A 403 11.34 21.61 -13.28
N ILE A 404 11.55 22.90 -13.58
CA ILE A 404 11.55 23.43 -14.95
C ILE A 404 12.71 22.85 -15.77
N LYS A 405 13.90 22.73 -15.17
CA LYS A 405 15.09 22.13 -15.80
C LYS A 405 14.84 20.67 -16.16
N LEU A 406 14.18 19.90 -15.29
CA LEU A 406 13.74 18.53 -15.58
C LEU A 406 12.73 18.47 -16.74
N VAL A 407 11.74 19.36 -16.75
CA VAL A 407 10.75 19.42 -17.85
C VAL A 407 11.43 19.71 -19.19
N LYS A 408 12.34 20.69 -19.23
CA LYS A 408 13.11 21.03 -20.44
C LYS A 408 13.95 19.86 -20.91
N PHE A 409 14.61 19.15 -20.00
CA PHE A 409 15.36 17.94 -20.34
C PHE A 409 14.50 16.92 -21.11
N PHE A 410 13.27 16.62 -20.67
CA PHE A 410 12.39 15.72 -21.42
C PHE A 410 11.92 16.30 -22.76
N LEU A 411 11.63 17.60 -22.82
CA LEU A 411 11.25 18.26 -24.08
C LEU A 411 12.38 18.21 -25.12
N ASP A 412 13.63 18.30 -24.69
CA ASP A 412 14.81 18.29 -25.56
C ASP A 412 15.23 16.87 -25.98
N THR A 413 14.93 15.85 -25.18
CA THR A 413 15.44 14.48 -25.37
C THR A 413 14.41 13.47 -25.87
N ALA A 414 13.10 13.77 -25.78
CA ALA A 414 12.03 12.88 -26.21
C ALA A 414 11.43 13.28 -27.57
N PHE A 415 11.88 12.62 -28.63
CA PHE A 415 11.51 12.96 -30.02
C PHE A 415 10.10 12.49 -30.43
N LEU A 416 9.54 11.50 -29.73
CA LEU A 416 8.18 10.99 -29.97
C LEU A 416 7.19 11.41 -28.87
N LEU A 417 7.54 12.44 -28.08
CA LEU A 417 6.67 12.92 -27.01
C LEU A 417 5.36 13.45 -27.60
N GLU A 418 4.23 12.94 -27.10
CA GLU A 418 2.89 13.36 -27.52
C GLU A 418 2.31 14.33 -26.50
N THR A 419 2.50 14.04 -25.21
CA THR A 419 1.91 14.85 -24.14
C THR A 419 2.82 14.91 -22.92
N LEU A 420 3.06 16.13 -22.44
CA LEU A 420 3.68 16.42 -21.16
C LEU A 420 2.64 17.08 -20.24
N ILE A 421 2.33 16.45 -19.12
CA ILE A 421 1.28 16.86 -18.20
C ILE A 421 1.92 17.31 -16.89
N LEU A 422 1.65 18.53 -16.48
CA LEU A 422 2.02 19.08 -15.18
C LEU A 422 0.76 19.25 -14.35
N VAL A 423 0.73 18.68 -13.15
CA VAL A 423 -0.37 18.87 -12.21
C VAL A 423 0.14 19.67 -11.03
N ALA A 424 -0.42 20.86 -10.81
CA ALA A 424 0.02 21.75 -9.75
C ALA A 424 -0.21 21.15 -8.35
N ALA A 425 0.72 21.40 -7.42
CA ALA A 425 0.54 21.04 -6.01
C ALA A 425 -0.63 21.82 -5.37
N PRO A 426 -1.39 21.20 -4.44
CA PRO A 426 -2.44 21.91 -3.70
C PRO A 426 -1.84 22.97 -2.77
N ASP A 427 -2.59 24.04 -2.51
CA ASP A 427 -2.17 25.14 -1.63
C ASP A 427 -1.90 24.68 -0.18
N SER A 428 -2.53 23.58 0.28
CA SER A 428 -2.32 23.03 1.63
C SER A 428 -1.03 22.22 1.78
N PHE A 429 -0.48 21.67 0.69
CA PHE A 429 0.72 20.81 0.75
C PHE A 429 2.00 21.63 1.00
N THR A 430 1.98 22.93 0.67
CA THR A 430 3.05 23.87 1.03
C THR A 430 3.13 24.12 2.55
N ASP A 431 2.02 23.98 3.28
CA ASP A 431 1.98 24.17 4.73
C ASP A 431 2.40 22.90 5.51
N THR A 432 2.13 21.71 4.99
CA THR A 432 2.52 20.45 5.66
C THR A 432 4.02 20.19 5.59
N VAL A 433 4.66 20.48 4.45
CA VAL A 433 6.13 20.46 4.33
C VAL A 433 6.76 21.48 5.30
N ARG A 434 6.12 22.64 5.49
CA ARG A 434 6.58 23.68 6.42
C ARG A 434 6.59 23.20 7.88
N ASN A 435 5.58 22.44 8.31
CA ASN A 435 5.49 21.94 9.68
C ASN A 435 6.42 20.74 9.95
N ASN A 436 6.64 19.85 8.98
CA ASN A 436 7.57 18.71 9.14
C ASN A 436 9.05 19.14 9.17
N ILE A 437 9.37 20.35 8.71
CA ILE A 437 10.73 20.93 8.74
C ILE A 437 11.05 21.55 10.13
N GLU A 438 10.03 21.92 10.92
CA GLU A 438 10.27 22.54 12.24
C GLU A 438 10.76 21.54 13.31
N ASP A 439 10.60 20.24 13.10
CA ASP A 439 10.91 19.19 14.10
C ASP A 439 12.32 18.56 14.02
N GLY A 440 13.31 19.16 13.31
CA GLY A 440 14.71 18.81 13.65
C GLY A 440 15.83 18.94 12.62
N PHE A 441 15.61 19.42 11.38
CA PHE A 441 16.72 19.65 10.45
C PHE A 441 16.56 20.97 9.69
N GLY A 442 17.68 21.68 9.55
CA GLY A 442 17.80 23.10 9.20
C GLY A 442 16.83 23.64 8.14
N ALA A 443 16.37 24.88 8.39
CA ALA A 443 15.51 25.65 7.51
C ALA A 443 16.04 25.73 6.07
N PHE A 444 15.34 25.09 5.13
CA PHE A 444 15.50 25.40 3.72
C PHE A 444 14.90 26.79 3.44
N HIS A 445 15.66 27.61 2.71
CA HIS A 445 15.22 28.95 2.31
C HIS A 445 13.88 28.88 1.56
N SER A 446 12.84 29.44 2.18
CA SER A 446 11.51 29.70 1.61
C SER A 446 11.54 30.77 0.49
N GLY A 447 12.31 30.51 -0.57
CA GLY A 447 12.58 31.46 -1.64
C GLY A 447 12.04 31.07 -3.03
N ALA A 448 11.41 29.91 -3.20
CA ALA A 448 10.85 29.54 -4.50
C ALA A 448 9.48 30.22 -4.69
N PHE A 449 9.48 31.34 -5.41
CA PHE A 449 8.27 31.97 -5.93
C PHE A 449 7.41 30.91 -6.61
N LYS A 450 6.20 30.68 -6.09
CA LYS A 450 5.13 30.04 -6.86
C LYS A 450 4.87 30.94 -8.06
N LYS A 451 5.51 30.69 -9.20
CA LYS A 451 5.13 31.37 -10.44
C LYS A 451 3.65 31.09 -10.63
N THR A 452 2.84 32.13 -10.83
CA THR A 452 1.42 31.93 -11.05
C THR A 452 1.24 30.98 -12.24
N THR A 453 0.30 30.05 -12.12
CA THR A 453 0.01 29.04 -13.16
C THR A 453 -0.26 29.69 -14.52
N SER A 454 -0.77 30.93 -14.55
CA SER A 454 -0.91 31.75 -15.76
C SER A 454 0.44 32.13 -16.40
N LEU A 455 1.39 32.67 -15.62
CA LEU A 455 2.71 33.05 -16.14
C LEU A 455 3.49 31.84 -16.66
N LEU A 456 3.40 30.71 -15.96
CA LEU A 456 4.00 29.45 -16.40
C LEU A 456 3.41 28.97 -17.73
N ARG A 457 2.08 29.01 -17.90
CA ARG A 457 1.43 28.61 -19.17
C ARG A 457 1.96 29.41 -20.35
N ASP A 458 2.09 30.72 -20.21
CA ASP A 458 2.55 31.59 -21.29
C ASP A 458 4.02 31.32 -21.65
N GLU A 459 4.88 31.09 -20.65
CA GLU A 459 6.28 30.69 -20.88
C GLU A 459 6.38 29.32 -21.56
N MET A 460 5.58 28.33 -21.14
CA MET A 460 5.59 26.96 -21.64
C MET A 460 5.26 26.86 -23.13
N LEU A 461 4.43 27.76 -23.66
CA LEU A 461 4.11 27.83 -25.09
C LEU A 461 5.34 28.11 -25.96
N CYS A 462 6.34 28.80 -25.40
CA CYS A 462 7.55 29.22 -26.12
C CYS A 462 8.72 28.25 -25.93
N TRP A 463 8.60 27.19 -25.13
CA TRP A 463 9.71 26.28 -24.89
C TRP A 463 10.04 25.47 -26.14
N PRO A 464 11.34 25.30 -26.46
CA PRO A 464 11.76 24.41 -27.54
C PRO A 464 11.33 22.98 -27.23
N LYS A 465 10.98 22.23 -28.28
CA LYS A 465 10.54 20.84 -28.18
C LYS A 465 11.19 20.04 -29.29
N ALA A 466 11.80 18.91 -28.97
CA ALA A 466 12.31 17.95 -29.93
C ALA A 466 11.17 17.33 -30.76
N SER A 467 10.05 17.01 -30.10
CA SER A 467 8.79 16.66 -30.75
C SER A 467 7.97 17.92 -31.05
N LYS A 468 7.76 18.21 -32.35
CA LYS A 468 7.04 19.42 -32.79
C LYS A 468 5.57 19.44 -32.38
N ASP A 469 4.96 18.25 -32.29
CA ASP A 469 3.54 18.08 -32.01
C ASP A 469 3.25 17.82 -30.52
N ALA A 470 4.29 17.81 -29.67
CA ALA A 470 4.14 17.59 -28.23
C ALA A 470 3.26 18.67 -27.60
N GLN A 471 2.17 18.22 -26.97
CA GLN A 471 1.30 19.07 -26.17
C GLN A 471 1.85 19.21 -24.76
N ILE A 472 1.85 20.42 -24.23
CA ILE A 472 2.19 20.66 -22.82
C ILE A 472 0.91 21.14 -22.12
N LEU A 473 0.46 20.35 -21.14
CA LEU A 473 -0.77 20.59 -20.39
C LEU A 473 -0.43 20.92 -18.94
N LEU A 474 -1.04 21.97 -18.39
CA LEU A 474 -0.96 22.32 -16.97
C LEU A 474 -2.36 22.23 -16.35
N PHE A 475 -2.53 21.39 -15.34
CA PHE A 475 -3.76 21.25 -14.58
C PHE A 475 -3.59 21.82 -13.18
N GLU A 476 -4.65 22.46 -12.67
CA GLU A 476 -4.74 22.79 -11.25
C GLU A 476 -5.09 21.53 -10.45
N HIS A 477 -4.69 21.47 -9.18
CA HIS A 477 -4.95 20.30 -8.33
C HIS A 477 -6.43 19.90 -8.27
N SER A 478 -7.35 20.87 -8.25
CA SER A 478 -8.80 20.61 -8.26
C SER A 478 -9.33 20.08 -9.61
N GLY A 479 -8.53 20.16 -10.67
CA GLY A 479 -8.84 19.75 -12.04
C GLY A 479 -8.01 18.55 -12.50
N PHE A 480 -7.63 17.64 -11.60
CA PHE A 480 -6.86 16.43 -11.92
C PHE A 480 -7.37 15.73 -13.18
N ASP A 481 -6.48 15.56 -14.15
CA ASP A 481 -6.75 14.67 -15.27
C ASP A 481 -6.68 13.21 -14.82
N THR A 482 -7.86 12.59 -14.71
CA THR A 482 -8.05 11.17 -14.40
C THR A 482 -7.88 10.26 -15.62
N THR A 483 -7.74 10.81 -16.84
CA THR A 483 -7.72 10.03 -18.07
C THR A 483 -6.38 9.35 -18.33
N ILE A 484 -5.27 10.02 -17.98
CA ILE A 484 -3.91 9.47 -18.11
C ILE A 484 -3.38 9.13 -16.71
N GLN A 485 -3.44 7.85 -16.39
CA GLN A 485 -2.98 7.29 -15.12
C GLN A 485 -1.95 6.18 -15.39
N PRO A 486 -1.09 5.87 -14.42
CA PRO A 486 -0.23 4.70 -14.52
C PRO A 486 -1.05 3.42 -14.70
N PHE A 487 -0.49 2.41 -15.36
CA PHE A 487 -1.15 1.11 -15.54
C PHE A 487 -1.50 0.46 -14.21
N HIS A 488 -0.62 0.62 -13.23
CA HIS A 488 -0.78 0.11 -11.88
C HIS A 488 -0.73 1.30 -10.92
N LYS A 489 -1.82 1.50 -10.17
CA LYS A 489 -1.81 2.45 -9.06
C LYS A 489 -1.06 1.82 -7.90
N HIS A 490 -0.08 2.52 -7.36
CA HIS A 490 0.46 2.16 -6.07
C HIS A 490 -0.69 2.25 -5.07
N VAL A 491 -0.94 1.14 -4.37
CA VAL A 491 -1.66 1.18 -3.11
C VAL A 491 -0.87 2.15 -2.22
N ASP A 492 -1.56 2.91 -1.37
CA ASP A 492 -0.97 3.90 -0.47
C ASP A 492 -0.07 3.24 0.60
N TYR A 493 0.99 2.55 0.18
CA TYR A 493 1.97 1.87 1.01
C TYR A 493 2.70 2.86 1.95
N TYR A 494 2.78 4.12 1.52
CA TYR A 494 3.46 5.23 2.20
C TYR A 494 2.59 5.97 3.22
N LEU A 495 1.28 6.03 3.01
CA LEU A 495 0.39 6.88 3.81
C LEU A 495 -0.25 6.13 4.97
N ASP A 496 -0.25 4.80 4.91
CA ASP A 496 -0.95 3.99 5.89
C ASP A 496 -0.03 3.43 6.97
N ASN A 497 0.65 4.31 7.72
CA ASN A 497 1.26 3.95 9.01
C ASN A 497 0.22 3.52 10.06
N LYS A 498 -1.06 3.45 9.69
CA LYS A 498 -2.13 2.95 10.54
C LYS A 498 -2.35 1.47 10.21
N CYS A 499 -2.13 0.60 11.18
CA CYS A 499 -2.47 -0.82 11.10
C CYS A 499 -3.96 -1.14 10.81
N CYS A 500 -4.80 -0.13 10.57
CA CYS A 500 -6.24 -0.22 10.72
C CYS A 500 -7.03 -0.16 9.40
N ASP A 501 -6.41 0.22 8.29
CA ASP A 501 -7.12 0.48 7.04
C ASP A 501 -6.69 -0.63 6.02
N PHE A 502 -7.37 -1.78 6.12
CA PHE A 502 -7.21 -2.97 5.25
C PHE A 502 -8.08 -2.92 4.00
#